data_AF-A0A1Y1CHB0-F1
#
_entry.id   AF-A0A1Y1CHB0-F1
#
_cell.length_a   1.000
_cell.length_b   1.000
_cell.length_c   1.000
_cell.angle_alpha   90.00
_cell.angle_beta   90.00
_cell.angle_gamma   90.00
#
_symmetry.space_group_name_H-M   'P 1'
#
loop_
_entity.id
_entity.type
_entity.pdbx_description
1 polymer ?
#
loop_
_entity_poly.entity_id
_entity_poly.type
_entity_poly.pdbx_seq_one_letter_code
_entity_poly.pdbx_strand_id
1 'polypeptide(L)'
;MGFTSFFNKPEHKKFNIQPRYWDPNKEERDDREKRIRGEMGLRDENETYIPNIKGRMKTQLRHGHSDSSGVRNKSNIRLLIIFVLLAIAAYLYIYGWDGVI
;
A
#
# COMPACT_ATOMS: atom_id res chain seq x y z
N MET A 1 -31.27 21.02 -14.45
CA MET A 1 -29.80 21.17 -14.39
C MET A 1 -29.34 20.74 -13.01
N GLY A 2 -28.64 19.60 -12.89
CA GLY A 2 -28.32 18.98 -11.60
C GLY A 2 -26.94 19.38 -11.07
N PHE A 3 -26.90 19.97 -9.87
CA PHE A 3 -25.69 20.42 -9.17
C PHE A 3 -24.95 19.31 -8.40
N THR A 4 -25.32 18.04 -8.55
CA THR A 4 -24.77 16.91 -7.75
C THR A 4 -23.73 16.05 -8.48
N SER A 5 -23.38 16.36 -9.73
CA SER A 5 -22.49 15.52 -10.54
C SER A 5 -20.98 15.71 -10.26
N PHE A 6 -20.57 16.61 -9.37
CA PHE A 6 -19.15 16.92 -9.13
C PHE A 6 -18.34 15.80 -8.45
N PHE A 7 -19.00 14.76 -7.91
CA PHE A 7 -18.32 13.64 -7.24
C PHE A 7 -18.23 12.35 -8.07
N ASN A 8 -18.78 12.32 -9.29
CA ASN A 8 -18.63 11.17 -10.17
C ASN A 8 -17.25 11.21 -10.84
N LYS A 9 -16.35 10.34 -10.39
CA LYS A 9 -15.05 10.14 -11.04
C LYS A 9 -15.30 9.46 -12.40
N PRO A 10 -14.84 10.03 -13.53
CA PRO A 10 -14.98 9.37 -14.82
C PRO A 10 -14.23 8.03 -14.78
N GLU A 11 -14.84 6.98 -15.32
CA GLU A 11 -14.14 5.71 -15.52
C GLU A 11 -13.00 5.93 -16.52
N HIS A 12 -11.84 5.36 -16.23
CA HIS A 12 -10.67 5.48 -17.10
C HIS A 12 -10.95 4.79 -18.45
N LYS A 13 -10.60 5.46 -19.56
CA LYS A 13 -10.70 4.86 -20.89
C LYS A 13 -9.73 3.68 -20.98
N LYS A 14 -10.26 2.47 -21.14
CA LYS A 14 -9.46 1.25 -21.35
C LYS A 14 -9.11 1.15 -22.83
N PHE A 15 -7.84 1.23 -23.17
CA PHE A 15 -7.37 0.96 -24.53
C PHE A 15 -7.32 -0.55 -24.76
N ASN A 16 -8.27 -1.08 -25.54
CA ASN A 16 -8.27 -2.49 -25.94
C ASN A 16 -7.41 -2.69 -27.19
N ILE A 17 -6.09 -2.54 -27.05
CA ILE A 17 -5.16 -2.86 -28.15
C ILE A 17 -4.94 -4.38 -28.12
N GLN A 18 -5.54 -5.07 -29.08
CA GLN A 18 -5.32 -6.51 -29.24
C GLN A 18 -3.96 -6.72 -29.93
N PRO A 19 -3.01 -7.45 -29.31
CA PRO A 19 -1.73 -7.72 -29.93
C PRO A 19 -1.90 -8.68 -31.11
N ARG A 20 -1.47 -8.27 -32.31
CA ARG A 20 -1.66 -9.02 -33.56
C ARG A 20 -0.77 -10.27 -33.68
N TYR A 21 0.38 -10.30 -33.01
CA TYR A 21 1.39 -11.37 -33.10
C TYR A 21 1.55 -12.16 -31.79
N TRP A 22 0.52 -12.14 -30.94
CA TRP A 22 0.56 -12.83 -29.66
C TRP A 22 -0.07 -14.22 -29.77
N ASP A 23 0.76 -15.25 -29.64
CA ASP A 23 0.29 -16.63 -29.43
C ASP A 23 0.52 -17.00 -27.96
N PRO A 24 -0.56 -17.18 -27.15
CA PRO A 24 -0.44 -17.53 -25.74
C PRO A 24 0.30 -18.86 -25.52
N ASN A 25 0.23 -19.80 -26.47
CA ASN A 25 0.87 -21.09 -26.34
C ASN A 25 2.40 -20.98 -26.41
N LYS A 26 2.91 -20.01 -27.16
CA LYS A 26 4.35 -19.78 -27.30
C LYS A 26 4.94 -19.21 -26.00
N GLU A 27 4.23 -18.27 -25.36
CA GLU A 27 4.69 -17.68 -24.09
C GLU A 27 4.69 -18.73 -22.96
N GLU A 28 3.65 -19.57 -22.87
CA GLU A 28 3.60 -20.62 -21.84
C GLU A 28 4.72 -21.66 -21.96
N ARG A 29 5.14 -22.00 -23.19
CA ARG A 29 6.24 -22.94 -23.43
C ARG A 29 7.58 -22.32 -23.04
N ASP A 30 7.83 -21.08 -23.46
CA ASP A 30 9.03 -20.33 -23.12
C ASP A 30 9.16 -20.10 -21.60
N ASP A 31 8.05 -19.79 -20.91
CA ASP A 31 8.03 -19.64 -19.45
C ASP A 31 8.35 -20.95 -18.72
N ARG A 32 7.86 -22.10 -19.22
CA ARG A 32 8.17 -23.42 -18.65
C ARG A 32 9.64 -23.78 -18.87
N GLU A 33 10.14 -23.59 -20.10
CA GLU A 33 11.54 -23.84 -20.43
C GLU A 33 12.48 -22.95 -19.60
N LYS A 34 12.14 -21.68 -19.38
CA LYS A 34 12.89 -20.77 -18.51
C LYS A 34 12.91 -21.19 -17.05
N ARG A 35 11.80 -21.67 -16.50
CA ARG A 35 11.77 -22.20 -15.12
C ARG A 35 12.67 -23.42 -14.97
N ILE A 36 12.51 -24.39 -15.87
CA ILE A 36 13.29 -25.64 -15.87
C ILE A 36 14.79 -25.33 -16.06
N ARG A 37 15.14 -24.42 -16.97
CA ARG A 37 16.53 -23.98 -17.19
C ARG A 37 17.11 -23.27 -15.97
N GLY A 38 16.33 -22.42 -15.30
CA GLY A 38 16.72 -21.76 -14.07
C GLY A 38 16.97 -22.74 -12.91
N GLU A 39 16.18 -23.82 -12.82
CA GLU A 39 16.35 -24.89 -11.84
C GLU A 39 17.56 -25.78 -12.14
N MET A 40 17.85 -26.07 -13.41
CA MET A 40 19.03 -26.86 -13.81
C MET A 40 20.37 -26.09 -13.80
N GLY A 41 20.36 -24.78 -13.56
CA GLY A 41 21.59 -23.98 -13.44
C GLY A 41 22.38 -23.79 -14.74
N LEU A 42 21.84 -24.19 -15.89
CA LEU A 42 22.40 -23.89 -17.21
C LEU A 42 22.13 -22.42 -17.55
N ARG A 43 22.92 -21.53 -16.97
CA ARG A 43 22.96 -20.12 -17.37
C ARG A 43 23.88 -20.00 -18.58
N ASP A 44 23.29 -19.80 -19.74
CA ASP A 44 24.05 -19.34 -20.90
C ASP A 44 24.57 -17.93 -20.60
N GLU A 45 25.89 -17.71 -20.64
CA GLU A 45 26.50 -16.40 -20.36
C GLU A 45 26.08 -15.32 -21.37
N ASN A 46 25.54 -15.73 -22.52
CA ASN A 46 25.13 -14.84 -23.62
C ASN A 46 23.64 -14.43 -23.58
N GLU A 47 22.84 -14.97 -22.67
CA GLU A 47 21.43 -14.61 -22.58
C GLU A 47 21.21 -13.36 -21.73
N THR A 48 20.59 -12.33 -22.31
CA THR A 48 20.21 -11.11 -21.58
C THR A 48 19.16 -11.47 -20.54
N TYR A 49 19.47 -11.24 -19.26
CA TYR A 49 18.52 -11.46 -18.16
C TYR A 49 17.30 -10.55 -18.31
N ILE A 50 16.14 -11.14 -18.61
CA ILE A 50 14.85 -10.45 -18.62
C ILE A 50 14.15 -10.74 -17.29
N PRO A 51 14.10 -9.77 -16.35
CA PRO A 51 13.40 -9.97 -15.09
C PRO A 51 11.89 -10.14 -15.34
N ASN A 52 11.27 -11.08 -14.61
CA ASN A 52 9.82 -11.21 -14.60
C ASN A 52 9.17 -10.06 -13.80
N ILE A 53 8.90 -8.95 -14.48
CA ILE A 53 8.30 -7.74 -13.89
C ILE A 53 6.77 -7.86 -13.80
N LYS A 54 6.13 -8.77 -14.56
CA LYS A 54 4.67 -8.97 -14.56
C LYS A 54 4.17 -9.26 -13.13
N GLY A 55 3.31 -8.40 -12.61
CA GLY A 55 2.67 -8.56 -11.30
C GLY A 55 3.47 -8.12 -10.07
N ARG A 56 4.79 -7.91 -10.19
CA ARG A 56 5.64 -7.50 -9.04
C ARG A 56 5.37 -6.07 -8.57
N MET A 57 4.93 -5.19 -9.47
CA MET A 57 4.52 -3.81 -9.12
C MET A 57 3.29 -3.77 -8.19
N LYS A 58 2.33 -4.69 -8.35
CA LYS A 58 1.15 -4.75 -7.47
C LYS A 58 1.53 -5.03 -6.01
N THR A 59 2.56 -5.84 -5.80
CA THR A 59 3.05 -6.19 -4.47
C THR A 59 3.65 -4.97 -3.77
N GLN A 60 4.44 -4.16 -4.47
CA GLN A 60 5.03 -2.93 -3.89
C GLN A 60 3.97 -1.89 -3.53
N LEU A 61 2.98 -1.68 -4.41
CA LEU A 61 1.87 -0.75 -4.15
C LEU A 61 1.03 -1.16 -2.94
N ARG A 62 0.87 -2.47 -2.70
CA ARG A 62 0.07 -2.99 -1.59
C ARG A 62 0.78 -2.86 -0.23
N HIS A 63 2.11 -2.89 -0.19
CA HIS A 63 2.88 -2.72 1.05
C HIS A 63 2.89 -1.28 1.56
N GLY A 64 2.75 -0.28 0.68
CA GLY A 64 2.72 1.13 1.09
C GLY A 64 1.51 1.55 1.93
N HIS A 65 0.48 0.69 2.07
CA HIS A 65 -0.74 1.02 2.83
C HIS A 65 -0.83 0.26 4.17
N SER A 66 -0.11 -0.85 4.33
CA SER A 66 -0.14 -1.66 5.56
C SER A 66 0.66 -1.07 6.72
N ASP A 67 1.64 -0.19 6.45
CA ASP A 67 2.48 0.43 7.49
C ASP A 67 1.77 1.56 8.27
N SER A 68 0.59 1.98 7.82
CA SER A 68 -0.15 3.08 8.47
C SER A 68 -0.82 2.69 9.79
N SER A 69 -0.95 1.38 10.09
CA SER A 69 -1.58 0.91 11.33
C SER A 69 -0.70 1.11 12.56
N GLY A 70 0.62 0.96 12.43
CA GLY A 70 1.58 1.14 13.52
C GLY A 70 1.72 2.59 13.98
N VAL A 71 1.54 3.55 13.08
CA VAL A 71 1.66 4.99 13.37
C VAL A 71 0.47 5.54 14.17
N ARG A 72 -0.75 5.05 13.93
CA ARG A 72 -1.97 5.54 14.60
C ARG A 72 -1.97 5.29 16.11
N ASN A 73 -1.43 4.16 16.55
CA ASN A 73 -1.43 3.79 17.98
C ASN A 73 -0.55 4.72 18.84
N LYS A 74 0.53 5.28 18.27
CA LYS A 74 1.43 6.22 18.97
C LYS A 74 0.80 7.60 19.21
N SER A 75 -0.21 7.98 18.41
CA SER A 75 -0.90 9.28 18.55
C SER A 75 -1.91 9.27 19.70
N ASN A 76 -2.69 8.20 19.83
CA ASN A 76 -3.75 8.10 20.83
C ASN A 76 -3.20 8.09 22.27
N ILE A 77 -2.02 7.50 22.50
CA ILE A 77 -1.37 7.50 23.81
C ILE A 77 -0.96 8.92 24.24
N ARG A 78 -0.49 9.77 23.31
CA ARG A 78 -0.14 11.17 23.64
C ARG A 78 -1.37 11.98 24.05
N LEU A 79 -2.50 11.77 23.35
CA LEU A 79 -3.77 12.40 23.70
C LEU A 79 -4.24 11.98 25.10
N LEU A 80 -4.10 10.70 25.44
CA LEU A 80 -4.45 10.19 26.78
C LEU A 80 -3.58 10.82 27.88
N ILE A 81 -2.26 10.94 27.65
CA ILE A 81 -1.35 11.60 28.60
C ILE A 81 -1.75 13.06 28.83
N ILE A 82 -2.02 13.82 27.76
CA ILE A 82 -2.46 15.22 27.85
C ILE A 82 -3.79 15.33 28.61
N PHE A 83 -4.74 14.44 28.32
CA PHE A 83 -6.04 14.41 28.99
C PHE A 83 -5.92 14.15 30.50
N VAL A 84 -5.07 13.19 30.91
CA VAL A 84 -4.82 12.89 32.33
C VAL A 84 -4.15 14.08 33.02
N LEU A 85 -3.17 14.73 32.37
CA LEU A 85 -2.51 15.92 32.90
C LEU A 85 -3.50 17.08 33.13
N LEU A 86 -4.39 17.33 32.17
CA LEU A 86 -5.46 18.32 32.27
C LEU A 86 -6.46 17.96 33.38
N ALA A 87 -6.84 16.70 33.52
CA ALA A 87 -7.75 16.24 34.56
C ALA A 87 -7.16 16.44 35.96
N ILE A 88 -5.87 16.16 36.16
CA ILE A 88 -5.16 16.42 37.42
C ILE A 88 -5.09 17.92 37.71
N ALA A 89 -4.73 18.74 36.72
CA ALA A 89 -4.67 20.19 36.88
C ALA A 89 -6.05 20.77 37.23
N ALA A 90 -7.13 20.30 36.59
CA ALA A 90 -8.49 20.70 36.89
C ALA A 90 -8.92 20.25 38.30
N TYR A 91 -8.55 19.04 38.70
CA TYR A 91 -8.82 18.53 40.05
C TYR A 91 -8.12 19.39 41.12
N LEU A 92 -6.85 19.71 40.91
CA LEU A 92 -6.09 20.60 41.81
C LEU A 92 -6.65 22.02 41.82
N TYR A 93 -7.12 22.52 40.67
CA TYR A 93 -7.76 23.83 40.59
C TYR A 93 -9.07 23.88 41.38
N ILE A 94 -9.93 22.86 41.26
CA ILE A 94 -11.24 22.84 41.94
C ILE A 94 -11.08 22.58 43.43
N TYR A 95 -10.33 21.54 43.83
CA TYR A 95 -10.19 21.15 45.23
C TYR A 95 -9.10 21.92 45.98
N GLY A 96 -8.06 22.41 45.28
CA GLY A 96 -7.00 23.21 45.89
C GLY A 96 -7.39 24.67 46.08
N TRP A 97 -8.42 25.17 45.39
CA TRP A 97 -8.97 26.51 45.60
C TRP A 97 -9.75 26.61 46.91
N ASP A 98 -10.47 25.55 47.32
CA ASP A 98 -11.23 25.50 48.57
C ASP A 98 -10.36 25.45 49.86
N GLY A 99 -9.04 25.28 49.73
CA GLY A 99 -8.12 25.14 50.87
C GLY A 99 -7.21 26.34 51.15
N VAL A 100 -7.27 27.40 50.34
CA VAL A 100 -6.29 28.51 50.39
C VAL A 100 -6.94 29.91 50.56
N ILE A 101 -8.28 30.00 50.56
CA ILE A 101 -9.02 31.25 50.84
C ILE A 101 -10.06 31.01 51.92
#